data_AF-A0A1B6IMY9-F1
#
_entry.id   AF-A0A1B6IMY9-F1
#
_cell.length_a   1.000
_cell.length_b   1.000
_cell.length_c   1.000
_cell.angle_alpha   90.00
_cell.angle_beta   90.00
_cell.angle_gamma   90.00
#
_symmetry.space_group_name_H-M   'P 1'
#
loop_
_entity.id
_entity.type
_entity.pdbx_description
1 polymer ?
#
loop_
_entity_poly.entity_id
_entity_poly.type
_entity_poly.pdbx_seq_one_letter_code
_entity_poly.pdbx_strand_id
1 'polypeptide(L)'
;LVAHNTWTGYETMRRILKRYYLPYKNVSGTAVSFSGYPGALVSGDDFYIVNSGLVVQETTNENNNASLWAYVRPTGQVLEVIRVTVANRLAGGGRSWTKIFSQYNSGTYNNQWMVVDMNKFSPGSVKPELLWILEQMPGYIRAEDQTDVLTAQSYWASYNIPFYPDVYNMSGTQALAYKYGDFFIHDKCPRAQIFKRDHEKVLNVHTMMQLMRSNDFQHDPLS
;
A
#
# COMPACT_ATOMS: atom_id res chain seq x y z
N LEU A 1 -12.56 -5.75 -6.01
CA LEU A 1 -12.65 -5.54 -4.55
C LEU A 1 -11.30 -5.02 -4.07
N VAL A 2 -11.26 -4.20 -3.02
CA VAL A 2 -10.01 -3.71 -2.42
C VAL A 2 -10.09 -3.99 -0.92
N ALA A 3 -9.05 -4.59 -0.34
CA ALA A 3 -9.02 -4.96 1.06
C ALA A 3 -7.60 -4.82 1.64
N HIS A 4 -7.56 -4.46 2.91
CA HIS A 4 -6.34 -4.31 3.71
C HIS A 4 -6.51 -5.01 5.06
N ASN A 5 -5.45 -5.62 5.58
CA ASN A 5 -5.44 -6.27 6.90
C ASN A 5 -4.19 -5.85 7.67
N THR A 6 -4.34 -4.83 8.52
CA THR A 6 -3.23 -4.29 9.30
C THR A 6 -2.64 -5.31 10.26
N TRP A 7 -1.32 -5.48 10.21
CA TRP A 7 -0.55 -6.16 11.24
C TRP A 7 0.10 -5.12 12.14
N THR A 8 -0.17 -5.20 13.44
CA THR A 8 0.30 -4.26 14.46
C THR A 8 0.28 -4.97 15.82
N GLY A 9 0.94 -4.39 16.82
CA GLY A 9 0.85 -4.86 18.20
C GLY A 9 -0.60 -4.85 18.71
N TYR A 10 -0.95 -5.83 19.54
CA TYR A 10 -2.30 -5.98 20.09
C TYR A 10 -2.74 -4.80 20.96
N GLU A 11 -1.79 -4.08 21.56
CA GLU A 11 -2.02 -2.87 22.34
C GLU A 11 -2.61 -1.72 21.53
N THR A 12 -2.50 -1.74 20.19
CA THR A 12 -3.07 -0.70 19.33
C THR A 12 -4.52 -0.97 18.95
N MET A 13 -5.14 -2.09 19.39
CA MET A 13 -6.49 -2.50 18.99
C MET A 13 -7.65 -1.62 19.52
N ARG A 14 -7.36 -0.45 20.09
CA ARG A 14 -8.37 0.59 20.32
C ARG A 14 -8.60 1.32 19.00
N ARG A 15 -9.62 0.90 18.25
CA ARG A 15 -9.87 1.35 16.86
C ARG A 15 -10.99 2.38 16.78
N ILE A 16 -10.87 3.28 15.79
CA ILE A 16 -11.92 4.22 15.39
C ILE A 16 -11.94 4.28 13.87
N LEU A 17 -13.07 3.91 13.26
CA LEU A 17 -13.33 4.23 11.86
C LEU A 17 -13.74 5.71 11.78
N LYS A 18 -13.08 6.48 10.92
CA LYS A 18 -13.27 7.93 10.83
C LYS A 18 -13.80 8.32 9.47
N ARG A 19 -14.59 9.39 9.45
CA ARG A 19 -14.97 10.10 8.24
C ARG A 19 -14.77 11.59 8.46
N TYR A 20 -13.91 12.19 7.66
CA TYR A 20 -13.69 13.64 7.66
C TYR A 20 -14.31 14.25 6.43
N TYR A 21 -15.23 15.20 6.63
CA TYR A 21 -15.69 16.11 5.59
C TYR A 21 -15.11 17.49 5.88
N LEU A 22 -14.16 17.91 5.04
CA LEU A 22 -13.44 19.18 5.20
C LEU A 22 -13.55 19.93 3.86
N PRO A 23 -14.33 21.02 3.78
CA PRO A 23 -14.61 21.73 2.54
C PRO A 23 -13.45 22.67 2.15
N TYR A 24 -12.24 22.13 2.06
CA TYR A 24 -11.10 22.86 1.56
C TYR A 24 -11.32 23.26 0.09
N LYS A 25 -10.78 24.41 -0.30
CA LYS A 25 -10.85 24.90 -1.68
C LYS A 25 -9.74 24.27 -2.53
N ASN A 26 -10.01 24.09 -3.82
CA ASN A 26 -9.03 23.58 -4.79
C ASN A 26 -8.49 22.18 -4.46
N VAL A 27 -9.32 21.31 -3.87
CA VAL A 27 -8.99 19.91 -3.58
C VAL A 27 -10.01 18.99 -4.23
N SER A 28 -9.58 17.80 -4.66
CA SER A 28 -10.49 16.76 -5.17
C SER A 28 -11.10 15.92 -4.05
N GLY A 29 -10.33 15.67 -2.97
CA GLY A 29 -10.72 14.86 -1.83
C GLY A 29 -11.28 15.68 -0.66
N THR A 30 -12.50 16.21 -0.78
CA THR A 30 -13.17 16.94 0.34
C THR A 30 -13.68 16.02 1.44
N ALA A 31 -13.96 14.75 1.14
CA ALA A 31 -14.34 13.74 2.11
C ALA A 31 -13.42 12.51 2.06
N VAL A 32 -12.95 12.07 3.22
CA VAL A 32 -12.09 10.88 3.36
C VAL A 32 -12.62 10.02 4.50
N SER A 33 -12.87 8.74 4.22
CA SER A 33 -13.19 7.72 5.21
C SER A 33 -12.01 6.77 5.37
N PHE A 34 -11.63 6.41 6.59
CA PHE A 34 -10.46 5.57 6.84
C PHE A 34 -10.51 4.89 8.19
N SER A 35 -9.87 3.72 8.29
CA SER A 35 -9.64 3.03 9.57
C SER A 35 -8.54 3.75 10.35
N GLY A 36 -8.63 3.83 11.67
CA GLY A 36 -7.60 4.51 12.46
C GLY A 36 -7.75 4.31 13.96
N TYR A 37 -7.14 5.23 14.73
CA TYR A 37 -6.92 5.09 16.17
C TYR A 37 -7.29 6.36 16.95
N PRO A 38 -7.63 6.31 18.25
CA PRO A 38 -7.81 7.49 19.09
C PRO A 38 -6.63 8.45 19.00
N GLY A 39 -6.89 9.76 18.84
CA GLY A 39 -5.86 10.80 18.77
C GLY A 39 -5.09 10.89 17.44
N ALA A 40 -5.07 9.84 16.60
CA ALA A 40 -4.48 9.92 15.27
C ALA A 40 -5.32 10.79 14.33
N LEU A 41 -4.70 11.63 13.50
CA LEU A 41 -5.41 12.40 12.46
C LEU A 41 -5.40 11.70 11.09
N VAL A 42 -4.64 10.62 10.99
CA VAL A 42 -4.44 9.78 9.80
C VAL A 42 -4.81 8.33 10.12
N SER A 43 -4.76 7.45 9.13
CA SER A 43 -5.10 6.03 9.29
C SER A 43 -4.03 5.29 10.09
N GLY A 44 -2.77 5.31 9.62
CA GLY A 44 -1.68 4.53 10.19
C GLY A 44 -1.81 3.02 9.96
N ASP A 45 -2.75 2.61 9.11
CA ASP A 45 -2.93 1.22 8.70
C ASP A 45 -2.14 0.87 7.43
N ASP A 46 -2.24 1.57 6.28
CA ASP A 46 -3.23 2.60 5.89
C ASP A 46 -4.33 2.05 4.96
N PHE A 47 -5.58 2.50 5.16
CA PHE A 47 -6.69 2.28 4.22
C PHE A 47 -7.64 3.48 4.17
N TYR A 48 -7.71 4.13 3.01
CA TYR A 48 -8.51 5.32 2.76
C TYR A 48 -9.49 5.11 1.59
N ILE A 49 -10.70 5.63 1.75
CA ILE A 49 -11.68 5.85 0.68
C ILE A 49 -11.90 7.35 0.57
N VAL A 50 -11.55 7.91 -0.59
CA VAL A 50 -11.63 9.34 -0.87
C VAL A 50 -12.79 9.60 -1.84
N ASN A 51 -13.57 10.65 -1.62
CA ASN A 51 -14.70 10.99 -2.50
C ASN A 51 -14.30 11.42 -3.92
N SER A 52 -13.01 11.61 -4.20
CA SER A 52 -12.49 11.76 -5.57
C SER A 52 -12.61 10.48 -6.39
N GLY A 53 -12.99 9.35 -5.78
CA GLY A 53 -13.07 8.03 -6.41
C GLY A 53 -11.83 7.17 -6.16
N LEU A 54 -10.87 7.67 -5.36
CA LEU A 54 -9.67 6.91 -5.01
C LEU A 54 -9.89 6.02 -3.79
N VAL A 55 -9.38 4.79 -3.87
CA VAL A 55 -9.11 3.93 -2.72
C VAL A 55 -7.60 3.79 -2.60
N VAL A 56 -7.06 4.11 -1.43
CA VAL A 56 -5.63 4.23 -1.20
C VAL A 56 -5.25 3.36 -0.02
N GLN A 57 -4.30 2.45 -0.20
CA GLN A 57 -3.81 1.56 0.85
C GLN A 57 -2.31 1.30 0.67
N GLU A 58 -1.69 0.73 1.68
CA GLU A 58 -0.26 0.43 1.66
C GLU A 58 0.08 -0.87 2.38
N THR A 59 1.25 -1.43 2.11
CA THR A 59 1.96 -2.26 3.09
C THR A 59 3.41 -1.80 3.21
N THR A 60 3.94 -1.85 4.42
CA THR A 60 5.28 -1.33 4.73
C THR A 60 6.38 -2.22 4.19
N ASN A 61 7.38 -1.62 3.55
CA ASN A 61 8.62 -2.26 3.13
C ASN A 61 9.76 -1.87 4.08
N GLU A 62 10.56 -2.84 4.50
CA GLU A 62 11.70 -2.59 5.37
C GLU A 62 12.89 -2.00 4.62
N ASN A 63 13.59 -1.05 5.27
CA ASN A 63 14.91 -0.61 4.81
C ASN A 63 16.01 -1.35 5.58
N ASN A 64 16.55 -2.40 4.95
CA ASN A 64 17.65 -3.21 5.47
C ASN A 64 19.03 -2.72 4.99
N ASN A 65 19.09 -1.56 4.32
CA ASN A 65 20.32 -0.94 3.87
C ASN A 65 20.63 0.31 4.71
N ALA A 66 21.56 0.16 5.65
CA ALA A 66 21.96 1.24 6.56
C ALA A 66 22.49 2.49 5.84
N SER A 67 23.08 2.33 4.64
CA SER A 67 23.60 3.45 3.86
C SER A 67 22.50 4.41 3.41
N LEU A 68 21.27 3.92 3.24
CA LEU A 68 20.15 4.77 2.84
C LEU A 68 19.74 5.77 3.93
N TRP A 69 20.08 5.54 5.20
CA TRP A 69 19.77 6.48 6.27
C TRP A 69 20.46 7.84 6.12
N ALA A 70 21.54 7.93 5.35
CA ALA A 70 22.18 9.21 5.00
C ALA A 70 21.26 10.16 4.19
N TYR A 71 20.18 9.63 3.61
CA TYR A 71 19.18 10.42 2.88
C TYR A 71 18.02 10.91 3.77
N VAL A 72 17.94 10.48 5.03
CA VAL A 72 16.91 10.98 5.97
C VAL A 72 17.44 12.22 6.69
N ARG A 73 16.74 13.35 6.56
CA ARG A 73 17.19 14.68 7.03
C ARG A 73 16.03 15.47 7.65
N PRO A 74 16.29 16.30 8.68
CA PRO A 74 15.23 17.09 9.31
C PRO A 74 14.72 18.26 8.44
N THR A 75 15.48 18.66 7.42
CA THR A 75 15.18 19.83 6.58
C THR A 75 15.00 19.44 5.12
N GLY A 76 14.05 20.07 4.43
CA GLY A 76 13.76 19.81 3.01
C GLY A 76 12.97 18.52 2.77
N GLN A 77 12.38 17.96 3.84
CA GLN A 77 11.60 16.72 3.80
C GLN A 77 10.30 16.88 4.57
N VAL A 78 9.29 16.10 4.19
CA VAL A 78 7.98 16.06 4.84
C VAL A 78 7.71 14.61 5.26
N LEU A 79 7.33 14.44 6.54
CA LEU A 79 6.97 13.12 7.05
C LEU A 79 5.86 12.48 6.22
N GLU A 80 5.98 11.18 6.02
CA GLU A 80 5.07 10.37 5.22
C GLU A 80 3.60 10.67 5.54
N VAL A 81 3.22 10.66 6.82
CA VAL A 81 1.83 10.88 7.27
C VAL A 81 1.22 12.21 6.79
N ILE A 82 2.05 13.24 6.59
CA ILE A 82 1.62 14.52 6.03
C ILE A 82 1.49 14.40 4.51
N ARG A 83 2.44 13.74 3.85
CA ARG A 83 2.43 13.54 2.39
C ARG A 83 1.22 12.73 1.93
N VAL A 84 0.86 11.63 2.60
CA VAL A 84 -0.37 10.87 2.30
C VAL A 84 -1.62 11.73 2.49
N THR A 85 -1.67 12.52 3.57
CA THR A 85 -2.82 13.42 3.81
C THR A 85 -2.97 14.44 2.69
N VAL A 86 -1.87 15.07 2.26
CA VAL A 86 -1.87 16.05 1.16
C VAL A 86 -2.26 15.38 -0.17
N ALA A 87 -1.67 14.22 -0.48
CA ALA A 87 -1.99 13.47 -1.70
C ALA A 87 -3.47 13.05 -1.76
N ASN A 88 -4.01 12.51 -0.65
CA ASN A 88 -5.43 12.13 -0.54
C ASN A 88 -6.39 13.32 -0.75
N ARG A 89 -5.97 14.54 -0.40
CA ARG A 89 -6.79 15.74 -0.62
C ARG A 89 -6.66 16.26 -2.05
N LEU A 90 -5.45 16.37 -2.56
CA LEU A 90 -5.19 17.08 -3.82
C LEU A 90 -5.38 16.21 -5.08
N ALA A 91 -5.24 14.90 -4.98
CA ALA A 91 -5.22 14.03 -6.16
C ALA A 91 -6.63 13.73 -6.70
N GLY A 92 -6.78 13.87 -8.02
CA GLY A 92 -7.97 13.46 -8.76
C GLY A 92 -7.84 12.11 -9.48
N GLY A 93 -6.67 11.46 -9.40
CA GLY A 93 -6.36 10.20 -10.10
C GLY A 93 -5.04 9.59 -9.61
N GLY A 94 -4.80 8.31 -9.89
CA GLY A 94 -3.63 7.56 -9.40
C GLY A 94 -2.28 8.21 -9.72
N ARG A 95 -2.05 8.58 -11.00
CA ARG A 95 -0.83 9.29 -11.44
C ARG A 95 -0.59 10.59 -10.68
N SER A 96 -1.65 11.37 -10.46
CA SER A 96 -1.53 12.65 -9.75
C SER A 96 -1.21 12.42 -8.27
N TRP A 97 -1.80 11.39 -7.66
CA TRP A 97 -1.54 11.02 -6.27
C TRP A 97 -0.08 10.66 -6.07
N THR A 98 0.47 9.78 -6.92
CA THR A 98 1.87 9.34 -6.81
C THR A 98 2.84 10.50 -7.02
N LYS A 99 2.56 11.40 -7.97
CA LYS A 99 3.35 12.62 -8.18
C LYS A 99 3.33 13.57 -6.97
N ILE A 100 2.18 13.76 -6.34
CA ILE A 100 2.05 14.64 -5.16
C ILE A 100 2.75 14.03 -3.95
N PHE A 101 2.50 12.75 -3.66
CA PHE A 101 3.10 12.02 -2.55
C PHE A 101 4.63 11.97 -2.63
N SER A 102 5.19 11.94 -3.84
CA SER A 102 6.63 11.85 -4.07
C SER A 102 7.42 13.11 -3.70
N GLN A 103 6.74 14.25 -3.54
CA GLN A 103 7.41 15.49 -3.20
C GLN A 103 7.95 15.46 -1.76
N TYR A 104 9.17 15.95 -1.57
CA TYR A 104 9.82 16.05 -0.26
C TYR A 104 9.89 14.70 0.49
N ASN A 105 10.14 13.61 -0.23
CA ASN A 105 10.32 12.27 0.35
C ASN A 105 11.23 12.31 1.59
N SER A 106 10.70 11.80 2.70
CA SER A 106 11.41 11.71 3.98
C SER A 106 12.26 10.45 4.15
N GLY A 107 12.00 9.39 3.38
CA GLY A 107 12.62 8.08 3.63
C GLY A 107 12.17 7.41 4.94
N THR A 108 11.06 7.86 5.52
CA THR A 108 10.46 7.32 6.74
C THR A 108 9.11 6.70 6.42
N TYR A 109 8.74 5.63 7.13
CA TYR A 109 7.54 4.82 6.84
C TYR A 109 7.50 4.44 5.34
N ASN A 110 8.49 3.63 4.95
CA ASN A 110 8.75 3.30 3.56
C ASN A 110 7.76 2.23 3.11
N ASN A 111 6.81 2.57 2.25
CA ASN A 111 5.70 1.69 1.93
C ASN A 111 5.61 1.40 0.43
N GLN A 112 4.94 0.29 0.09
CA GLN A 112 4.31 0.09 -1.22
C GLN A 112 2.87 0.60 -1.15
N TRP A 113 2.62 1.74 -1.78
CA TRP A 113 1.29 2.33 -1.94
C TRP A 113 0.59 1.76 -3.16
N MET A 114 -0.68 1.39 -2.97
CA MET A 114 -1.63 1.02 -4.02
C MET A 114 -2.72 2.09 -4.10
N VAL A 115 -2.77 2.78 -5.23
CA VAL A 115 -3.77 3.83 -5.50
C VAL A 115 -4.73 3.31 -6.58
N VAL A 116 -5.92 2.91 -6.15
CA VAL A 116 -6.97 2.41 -7.03
C VAL A 116 -7.90 3.54 -7.40
N ASP A 117 -7.97 3.89 -8.68
CA ASP A 117 -8.90 4.91 -9.20
C ASP A 117 -10.20 4.24 -9.68
N MET A 118 -11.21 4.24 -8.82
CA MET A 118 -12.49 3.58 -9.11
C MET A 118 -13.24 4.23 -10.29
N ASN A 119 -12.88 5.45 -10.70
CA ASN A 119 -13.45 6.07 -11.90
C ASN A 119 -12.97 5.40 -13.20
N LYS A 120 -11.90 4.61 -13.14
CA LYS A 120 -11.34 3.85 -14.26
C LYS A 120 -11.90 2.42 -14.34
N PHE A 121 -12.79 2.06 -13.43
CA PHE A 121 -13.43 0.74 -13.37
C PHE A 121 -14.93 0.84 -13.61
N SER A 122 -15.43 -0.05 -14.45
CA SER A 122 -16.85 -0.41 -14.52
C SER A 122 -16.99 -1.92 -14.73
N PRO A 123 -18.08 -2.57 -14.29
CA PRO A 123 -18.26 -4.00 -14.54
C PRO A 123 -18.04 -4.36 -16.02
N GLY A 124 -17.10 -5.27 -16.29
CA GLY A 124 -16.73 -5.69 -17.65
C GLY A 124 -15.78 -4.76 -18.41
N SER A 125 -15.31 -3.65 -17.81
CA SER A 125 -14.37 -2.73 -18.47
C SER A 125 -13.39 -2.09 -17.47
N VAL A 126 -12.10 -2.23 -17.79
CA VAL A 126 -10.99 -1.61 -17.08
C VAL A 126 -10.31 -0.63 -18.03
N LYS A 127 -10.07 0.59 -17.56
CA LYS A 127 -9.30 1.61 -18.29
C LYS A 127 -7.88 1.70 -17.71
N PRO A 128 -6.88 2.11 -18.51
CA PRO A 128 -5.56 2.45 -17.99
C PRO A 128 -5.64 3.44 -16.82
N GLU A 129 -4.64 3.39 -15.96
CA GLU A 129 -4.51 4.13 -14.70
C GLU A 129 -5.49 3.72 -13.60
N LEU A 130 -6.09 2.53 -13.69
CA LEU A 130 -6.90 1.96 -12.62
C LEU A 130 -6.06 1.72 -11.37
N LEU A 131 -4.87 1.13 -11.51
CA LEU A 131 -3.99 0.82 -10.39
C LEU A 131 -2.63 1.47 -10.58
N TRP A 132 -2.32 2.44 -9.72
CA TRP A 132 -0.97 2.98 -9.59
C TRP A 132 -0.28 2.37 -8.37
N ILE A 133 0.95 1.91 -8.58
CA ILE A 133 1.81 1.41 -7.52
C ILE A 133 2.95 2.41 -7.33
N LEU A 134 3.24 2.74 -6.06
CA LEU A 134 4.37 3.57 -5.68
C LEU A 134 5.14 2.87 -4.57
N GLU A 135 6.45 2.77 -4.71
CA GLU A 135 7.34 2.28 -3.66
C GLU A 135 8.36 3.35 -3.28
N GLN A 136 8.51 3.55 -1.98
CA GLN A 136 9.42 4.55 -1.41
C GLN A 136 10.55 3.87 -0.64
N MET A 137 11.75 4.43 -0.77
CA MET A 137 12.89 4.24 0.13
C MET A 137 13.54 5.60 0.43
N PRO A 138 14.47 5.71 1.40
CA PRO A 138 15.21 6.95 1.61
C PRO A 138 15.96 7.37 0.33
N GLY A 139 15.67 8.59 -0.14
CA GLY A 139 16.30 9.16 -1.33
C GLY A 139 15.75 8.65 -2.67
N TYR A 140 14.79 7.73 -2.69
CA TYR A 140 14.28 7.14 -3.93
C TYR A 140 12.79 6.83 -3.88
N ILE A 141 12.09 7.09 -4.98
CA ILE A 141 10.70 6.66 -5.19
C ILE A 141 10.58 6.14 -6.61
N ARG A 142 9.88 5.01 -6.76
CA ARG A 142 9.42 4.49 -8.05
C ARG A 142 7.90 4.46 -8.06
N ALA A 143 7.28 4.90 -9.15
CA ALA A 143 5.84 4.86 -9.31
C ALA A 143 5.43 4.60 -10.76
N GLU A 144 4.59 3.59 -10.98
CA GLU A 144 4.12 3.21 -12.31
C GLU A 144 2.66 2.75 -12.28
N ASP A 145 2.02 2.81 -13.44
CA ASP A 145 0.72 2.19 -13.68
C ASP A 145 0.89 0.67 -13.79
N GLN A 146 0.18 -0.10 -12.97
CA GLN A 146 0.19 -1.56 -12.95
C GLN A 146 -1.18 -2.14 -13.33
N THR A 147 -2.00 -1.38 -14.05
CA THR A 147 -3.30 -1.83 -14.54
C THR A 147 -3.18 -3.09 -15.41
N ASP A 148 -2.15 -3.16 -16.26
CA ASP A 148 -1.92 -4.33 -17.14
C ASP A 148 -1.56 -5.59 -16.32
N VAL A 149 -0.78 -5.43 -15.25
CA VAL A 149 -0.43 -6.53 -14.35
C VAL A 149 -1.67 -7.02 -13.58
N LEU A 150 -2.44 -6.08 -13.02
CA LEU A 150 -3.70 -6.38 -12.32
C LEU A 150 -4.69 -7.12 -13.23
N THR A 151 -4.84 -6.68 -14.48
CA THR A 151 -5.79 -7.29 -15.43
C THR A 151 -5.31 -8.64 -15.93
N ALA A 152 -4.03 -8.81 -16.20
CA ALA A 152 -3.46 -10.09 -16.65
C ALA A 152 -3.53 -11.17 -15.56
N GLN A 153 -3.33 -10.80 -14.29
CA GLN A 153 -3.32 -11.75 -13.17
C GLN A 153 -4.68 -11.88 -12.48
N SER A 154 -5.61 -10.94 -12.70
CA SER A 154 -6.89 -10.77 -11.99
C SER A 154 -6.80 -10.30 -10.53
N TYR A 155 -5.60 -10.09 -9.99
CA TYR A 155 -5.39 -9.56 -8.64
C TYR A 155 -4.08 -8.77 -8.54
N TRP A 156 -3.98 -7.96 -7.48
CA TRP A 156 -2.73 -7.40 -6.97
C TRP A 156 -2.66 -7.73 -5.48
N ALA A 157 -1.54 -8.29 -5.03
CA ALA A 157 -1.29 -8.58 -3.62
C ALA A 157 -0.06 -7.82 -3.14
N SER A 158 -0.11 -7.37 -1.89
CA SER A 158 0.95 -6.64 -1.21
C SER A 158 1.19 -7.28 0.16
N TYR A 159 2.45 -7.52 0.49
CA TYR A 159 2.84 -8.35 1.65
C TYR A 159 4.23 -8.00 2.16
N ASN A 160 4.53 -6.70 2.27
CA ASN A 160 5.75 -6.17 2.91
C ASN A 160 7.08 -6.55 2.24
N ILE A 161 7.06 -6.90 0.95
CA ILE A 161 8.27 -7.11 0.15
C ILE A 161 8.17 -6.20 -1.08
N PRO A 162 9.22 -5.42 -1.42
CA PRO A 162 9.16 -4.56 -2.58
C PRO A 162 8.94 -5.35 -3.88
N PHE A 163 8.02 -4.87 -4.71
CA PHE A 163 7.69 -5.42 -6.02
C PHE A 163 8.73 -5.03 -7.07
N TYR A 164 9.19 -3.78 -7.06
CA TYR A 164 10.12 -3.31 -8.08
C TYR A 164 11.54 -3.81 -7.81
N PRO A 165 12.23 -4.42 -8.80
CA PRO A 165 13.56 -5.01 -8.57
C PRO A 165 14.62 -4.03 -8.06
N ASP A 166 14.58 -2.77 -8.49
CA ASP A 166 15.48 -1.73 -8.00
C ASP A 166 15.23 -1.37 -6.53
N VAL A 167 13.96 -1.23 -6.12
CA VAL A 167 13.59 -0.99 -4.72
C VAL A 167 13.95 -2.20 -3.84
N TYR A 168 13.65 -3.41 -4.32
CA TYR A 168 14.02 -4.67 -3.67
C TYR A 168 15.53 -4.79 -3.45
N ASN A 169 16.34 -4.47 -4.46
CA ASN A 169 17.79 -4.53 -4.38
C ASN A 169 18.36 -3.42 -3.47
N MET A 170 17.92 -2.16 -3.64
CA MET A 170 18.50 -1.04 -2.88
C MET A 170 18.14 -1.09 -1.39
N SER A 171 16.97 -1.62 -1.05
CA SER A 171 16.52 -1.79 0.35
C SER A 171 17.33 -2.84 1.11
N GLY A 172 18.20 -3.62 0.44
CA GLY A 172 18.96 -4.70 1.06
C GLY A 172 18.16 -6.00 1.22
N THR A 173 16.94 -6.08 0.71
CA THR A 173 16.08 -7.27 0.81
C THR A 173 16.71 -8.48 0.11
N GLN A 174 17.42 -8.26 -1.00
CA GLN A 174 18.17 -9.33 -1.69
C GLN A 174 19.19 -10.03 -0.76
N ALA A 175 19.87 -9.28 0.11
CA ALA A 175 20.82 -9.87 1.05
C ALA A 175 20.13 -10.75 2.10
N LEU A 176 18.90 -10.39 2.51
CA LEU A 176 18.09 -11.22 3.40
C LEU A 176 17.62 -12.49 2.70
N ALA A 177 17.26 -12.43 1.42
CA ALA A 177 16.92 -13.61 0.64
C ALA A 177 18.12 -14.58 0.52
N TYR A 178 19.34 -14.08 0.32
CA TYR A 178 20.53 -14.95 0.34
C TYR A 178 20.76 -15.60 1.71
N LYS A 179 20.42 -14.92 2.81
CA LYS A 179 20.67 -15.39 4.17
C LYS A 179 19.59 -16.33 4.72
N TYR A 180 18.33 -16.03 4.42
CA TYR A 180 17.16 -16.65 5.06
C TYR A 180 16.21 -17.31 4.05
N GLY A 181 16.50 -17.24 2.75
CA GLY A 181 15.77 -17.93 1.70
C GLY A 181 14.44 -17.30 1.32
N ASP A 182 13.51 -18.16 0.91
CA ASP A 182 12.27 -17.81 0.21
C ASP A 182 11.36 -16.83 0.97
N PHE A 183 11.48 -16.71 2.29
CA PHE A 183 10.72 -15.76 3.09
C PHE A 183 10.90 -14.30 2.64
N PHE A 184 12.07 -13.97 2.08
CA PHE A 184 12.39 -12.63 1.60
C PHE A 184 12.36 -12.51 0.07
N ILE A 185 12.03 -13.58 -0.65
CA ILE A 185 11.87 -13.54 -2.11
C ILE A 185 10.41 -13.20 -2.41
N HIS A 186 10.19 -12.10 -3.13
CA HIS A 186 8.87 -11.51 -3.37
C HIS A 186 7.82 -12.56 -3.77
N ASP A 187 8.08 -13.34 -4.82
CA ASP A 187 7.11 -14.31 -5.35
C ASP A 187 7.14 -15.67 -4.64
N LYS A 188 8.01 -15.90 -3.65
CA LYS A 188 8.13 -17.18 -2.94
C LYS A 188 7.78 -17.14 -1.45
N CYS A 189 7.64 -15.95 -0.86
CA CYS A 189 7.26 -15.86 0.54
C CYS A 189 5.88 -16.52 0.80
N PRO A 190 5.61 -17.03 2.02
CA PRO A 190 4.34 -17.67 2.38
C PRO A 190 3.09 -16.94 1.88
N ARG A 191 3.01 -15.62 2.12
CA ARG A 191 1.86 -14.81 1.72
C ARG A 191 1.70 -14.71 0.20
N ALA A 192 2.80 -14.57 -0.54
CA ALA A 192 2.77 -14.58 -2.00
C ALA A 192 2.22 -15.91 -2.54
N GLN A 193 2.68 -17.03 -1.98
CA GLN A 193 2.22 -18.37 -2.36
C GLN A 193 0.75 -18.60 -2.01
N ILE A 194 0.30 -18.17 -0.82
CA ILE A 194 -1.11 -18.26 -0.40
C ILE A 194 -2.00 -17.41 -1.31
N PHE A 195 -1.63 -16.16 -1.59
CA PHE A 195 -2.40 -15.32 -2.52
C PHE A 195 -2.46 -15.93 -3.92
N LYS A 196 -1.33 -16.41 -4.44
CA LYS A 196 -1.27 -17.10 -5.73
C LYS A 196 -2.22 -18.30 -5.78
N ARG A 197 -2.27 -19.11 -4.71
CA ARG A 197 -3.14 -20.29 -4.60
C ARG A 197 -4.63 -19.94 -4.44
N ASP A 198 -4.95 -18.92 -3.64
CA ASP A 198 -6.30 -18.74 -3.11
C ASP A 198 -7.05 -17.51 -3.62
N HIS A 199 -6.42 -16.59 -4.36
CA HIS A 199 -7.10 -15.37 -4.83
C HIS A 199 -8.34 -15.64 -5.69
N GLU A 200 -8.33 -16.70 -6.53
CA GLU A 200 -9.48 -17.08 -7.37
C GLU A 200 -10.71 -17.52 -6.55
N LYS A 201 -10.52 -17.89 -5.28
CA LYS A 201 -11.62 -18.24 -4.37
C LYS A 201 -12.39 -17.00 -3.89
N VAL A 202 -11.88 -15.79 -4.14
CA VAL A 202 -12.52 -14.53 -3.78
C VAL A 202 -13.57 -14.15 -4.82
N LEU A 203 -14.81 -14.50 -4.54
CA LEU A 203 -15.96 -14.27 -5.42
C LEU A 203 -16.81 -13.06 -5.00
N ASN A 204 -16.69 -12.63 -3.74
CA ASN A 204 -17.49 -11.58 -3.14
C ASN A 204 -16.81 -11.03 -1.88
N VAL A 205 -17.44 -10.05 -1.23
CA VAL A 205 -16.90 -9.43 -0.01
C VAL A 205 -16.71 -10.45 1.12
N HIS A 206 -17.58 -11.46 1.25
CA HIS A 206 -17.46 -12.48 2.30
C HIS A 206 -16.22 -13.36 2.11
N THR A 207 -16.02 -13.88 0.90
CA THR A 207 -14.83 -14.69 0.56
C THR A 207 -13.54 -13.86 0.56
N MET A 208 -13.62 -12.56 0.24
CA MET A 208 -12.50 -11.62 0.45
C MET A 208 -12.15 -11.54 1.94
N MET A 209 -13.13 -11.37 2.82
CA MET A 209 -12.88 -11.35 4.28
C MET A 209 -12.28 -12.68 4.76
N GLN A 210 -12.72 -13.83 4.23
CA GLN A 210 -12.15 -15.13 4.56
C GLN A 210 -10.67 -15.21 4.19
N LEU A 211 -10.30 -14.80 2.97
CA LEU A 211 -8.89 -14.78 2.55
C LEU A 211 -8.07 -13.80 3.38
N MET A 212 -8.57 -12.58 3.62
CA MET A 212 -7.84 -11.57 4.40
C MET A 212 -7.71 -11.92 5.89
N ARG A 213 -8.53 -12.84 6.40
CA ARG A 213 -8.46 -13.37 7.76
C ARG A 213 -7.85 -14.78 7.82
N SER A 214 -7.34 -15.30 6.70
CA SER A 214 -6.82 -16.66 6.66
C SER A 214 -5.59 -16.77 7.55
N ASN A 215 -5.63 -17.78 8.42
CA ASN A 215 -4.50 -18.25 9.19
C ASN A 215 -4.83 -19.67 9.64
N ASP A 216 -4.23 -20.65 8.98
CA ASP A 216 -4.33 -22.06 9.33
C ASP A 216 -2.92 -22.65 9.51
N PHE A 217 -2.08 -21.92 10.25
CA PHE A 217 -0.64 -22.18 10.32
C PHE A 217 -0.24 -23.57 10.84
N GLN A 218 -1.17 -24.30 11.47
CA GLN A 218 -0.92 -25.65 11.98
C GLN A 218 -1.09 -26.73 10.90
N HIS A 219 -1.79 -26.42 9.80
CA HIS A 219 -2.18 -27.40 8.78
C HIS A 219 -1.82 -26.98 7.35
N ASP A 220 -1.69 -25.67 7.08
CA ASP A 220 -1.32 -25.17 5.75
C ASP A 220 0.18 -25.36 5.50
N PRO A 221 0.60 -26.14 4.48
CA PRO A 221 2.01 -26.38 4.18
C PRO A 221 2.77 -25.14 3.71
N LEU A 222 2.08 -24.03 3.43
CA LEU A 222 2.70 -22.75 3.09
C LEU A 222 3.02 -21.88 4.32
N SER A 223 2.65 -22.31 5.54
CA SER A 223 2.82 -21.54 6.79
C SER A 223 4.11 -21.87 7.55
#